data_AF-A0A1W9PI36-F1
#
_entry.id   AF-A0A1W9PI36-F1
#
_cell.length_a   1.000
_cell.length_b   1.000
_cell.length_c   1.000
_cell.angle_alpha   90.00
_cell.angle_beta   90.00
_cell.angle_gamma   90.00
#
_symmetry.space_group_name_H-M   'P 1'
#
loop_
_entity.id
_entity.type
_entity.pdbx_description
1 polymer ?
#
loop_
_entity_poly.entity_id
_entity_poly.type
_entity_poly.pdbx_seq_one_letter_code
_entity_poly.pdbx_strand_id
1 'polypeptide(L)'
;MIMLFSITLFASELHWLHNYDEALKSAETQKKDIYLFIGADRCRFCKKFRETTLADEKVKQMLSKHFVMLYLSRDRHAIPDGFERFGVPRHYFLDANGKILDEDAGL
;
A
#
# COMPACT_ATOMS: atom_id res chain seq x y z
N MET A 1 11.89 -34.10 -26.06
CA MET A 1 10.70 -33.27 -25.80
C MET A 1 11.17 -32.06 -25.00
N ILE A 2 11.42 -30.93 -25.68
CA ILE A 2 11.94 -29.71 -25.03
C ILE A 2 10.73 -29.00 -24.41
N MET A 3 10.59 -29.10 -23.09
CA MET A 3 9.57 -28.37 -22.34
C MET A 3 10.08 -26.94 -22.17
N LEU A 4 9.70 -26.06 -23.10
CA LEU A 4 9.85 -24.61 -22.96
C LEU A 4 8.93 -24.13 -21.83
N PHE A 5 9.43 -24.13 -20.61
CA PHE A 5 8.78 -23.45 -19.49
C PHE A 5 8.89 -21.95 -19.74
N SER A 6 7.87 -21.37 -20.37
CA SER A 6 7.76 -19.93 -20.56
C SER A 6 7.66 -19.28 -19.19
N ILE A 7 8.73 -18.62 -18.76
CA ILE A 7 8.74 -17.82 -17.55
C ILE A 7 7.88 -16.59 -17.86
N THR A 8 6.60 -16.63 -17.48
CA THR A 8 5.77 -15.43 -17.55
C THR A 8 6.30 -14.46 -16.49
N LEU A 9 6.92 -13.39 -16.96
CA LEU A 9 7.34 -12.27 -16.12
C LEU A 9 6.05 -11.59 -15.63
N PHE A 10 5.52 -12.03 -14.48
CA PHE A 10 4.40 -11.36 -13.85
C PHE A 10 4.88 -9.99 -13.36
N ALA A 11 4.51 -8.94 -14.08
CA ALA A 11 4.59 -7.58 -13.55
C ALA A 11 3.70 -7.52 -12.31
N SER A 12 4.29 -7.27 -11.14
CA SER A 12 3.53 -7.17 -9.89
C SER A 12 2.89 -5.78 -9.84
N GLU A 13 1.69 -5.65 -10.40
CA GLU A 13 0.90 -4.44 -10.17
C GLU A 13 0.40 -4.40 -8.73
N LEU A 14 0.49 -3.22 -8.11
CA LEU A 14 -0.04 -2.99 -6.77
C LEU A 14 -1.55 -2.76 -6.86
N HIS A 15 -2.33 -3.71 -6.35
CA HIS A 15 -3.78 -3.59 -6.26
C HIS A 15 -4.16 -2.79 -5.00
N TRP A 16 -4.56 -1.54 -5.19
CA TRP A 16 -4.90 -0.62 -4.11
C TRP A 16 -6.37 -0.69 -3.74
N LEU A 17 -6.65 -0.91 -2.46
CA LEU A 17 -7.95 -0.66 -1.86
C LEU A 17 -8.06 0.82 -1.45
N HIS A 18 -9.31 1.29 -1.33
CA HIS A 18 -9.63 2.69 -0.98
C HIS A 18 -10.63 2.79 0.18
N ASN A 19 -10.87 1.68 0.87
CA ASN A 19 -11.73 1.59 2.03
C ASN A 19 -11.01 0.83 3.15
N TYR A 20 -11.02 1.38 4.36
CA TYR A 20 -10.29 0.82 5.50
C TYR A 20 -10.86 -0.53 5.97
N ASP A 21 -12.18 -0.63 6.11
CA ASP A 21 -12.84 -1.86 6.57
C ASP A 21 -12.69 -3.00 5.56
N GLU A 22 -12.70 -2.68 4.26
CA GLU A 22 -12.40 -3.64 3.20
C GLU A 22 -10.95 -4.14 3.30
N ALA A 23 -10.00 -3.25 3.60
CA ALA A 23 -8.61 -3.63 3.77
C ALA A 23 -8.39 -4.55 4.97
N LEU A 24 -9.06 -4.30 6.11
CA LEU A 24 -9.02 -5.20 7.28
C LEU A 24 -9.55 -6.60 6.93
N LYS A 25 -10.73 -6.69 6.32
CA LYS A 25 -11.32 -7.98 5.89
C LYS A 25 -10.42 -8.72 4.90
N SER A 26 -9.82 -7.99 3.97
CA SER A 26 -8.89 -8.54 2.98
C SER A 26 -7.59 -9.04 3.63
N ALA A 27 -7.06 -8.30 4.61
CA ALA A 27 -5.86 -8.65 5.37
C ALA A 27 -6.06 -9.93 6.18
N GLU A 28 -7.19 -10.04 6.90
CA GLU A 28 -7.58 -11.25 7.62
C GLU A 28 -7.71 -12.46 6.69
N THR A 29 -8.41 -12.29 5.55
CA THR A 29 -8.66 -13.37 4.58
C THR A 29 -7.36 -13.84 3.92
N GLN A 30 -6.49 -12.91 3.53
CA GLN A 30 -5.22 -13.21 2.88
C GLN A 30 -4.11 -13.59 3.86
N LYS A 31 -4.32 -13.42 5.16
CA LYS A 31 -3.29 -13.55 6.22
C LYS A 31 -2.07 -12.68 5.94
N LYS A 32 -2.33 -11.42 5.60
CA LYS A 32 -1.31 -10.40 5.31
C LYS A 32 -1.50 -9.21 6.22
N ASP A 33 -0.41 -8.47 6.45
CA ASP A 33 -0.47 -7.16 7.08
C ASP A 33 -0.98 -6.11 6.08
N ILE A 34 -1.23 -4.89 6.51
CA ILE A 34 -1.68 -3.78 5.66
C ILE A 34 -0.57 -2.76 5.54
N TYR A 35 -0.30 -2.34 4.31
CA TYR A 35 0.44 -1.11 4.05
C TYR A 35 -0.54 -0.01 3.70
N LEU A 36 -0.70 0.94 4.63
CA LEU A 36 -1.55 2.11 4.46
C LEU A 36 -0.69 3.31 4.03
N PHE A 37 -0.99 3.80 2.84
CA PHE A 37 -0.43 5.03 2.29
C PHE A 37 -1.50 6.13 2.30
N ILE A 38 -1.31 7.14 3.15
CA ILE A 38 -2.16 8.33 3.17
C ILE A 38 -1.54 9.43 2.32
N GLY A 39 -2.33 9.96 1.39
CA GLY A 39 -1.92 11.01 0.46
C GLY A 39 -2.96 12.11 0.28
N ALA A 40 -2.73 12.91 -0.76
CA ALA A 40 -3.65 13.96 -1.21
C ALA A 40 -3.60 14.07 -2.74
N ASP A 41 -4.65 14.61 -3.34
CA ASP A 41 -4.81 14.72 -4.78
C ASP A 41 -3.76 15.67 -5.39
N ARG A 42 -3.44 16.75 -4.67
CA ARG A 42 -2.32 17.65 -4.99
C ARG A 42 -1.20 17.50 -3.97
N CYS A 43 -0.29 16.57 -4.24
CA CYS A 43 0.86 16.30 -3.37
C CYS A 43 2.11 15.95 -4.18
N ARG A 44 3.10 16.86 -4.17
CA ARG A 44 4.37 16.68 -4.91
C ARG A 44 5.18 15.49 -4.41
N PHE A 45 5.29 15.32 -3.09
CA PHE A 45 6.06 14.22 -2.50
C PHE A 45 5.38 12.86 -2.71
N CYS A 46 4.05 12.81 -2.63
CA CYS A 46 3.26 11.61 -2.97
C CYS A 46 3.46 11.20 -4.44
N LYS A 47 3.48 12.18 -5.37
CA LYS A 47 3.81 11.92 -6.78
C LYS A 47 5.22 11.36 -6.93
N LYS A 48 6.22 12.00 -6.29
CA LYS A 48 7.61 11.52 -6.29
C LYS A 48 7.70 10.08 -5.77
N PHE A 49 7.12 9.78 -4.61
CA PHE A 49 7.11 8.43 -4.03
C PHE A 49 6.55 7.37 -4.98
N ARG A 50 5.45 7.67 -5.68
CA ARG A 50 4.88 6.76 -6.70
C ARG A 50 5.81 6.57 -7.90
N GLU A 51 6.42 7.64 -8.38
CA GLU A 51 7.28 7.64 -9.57
C GLU A 51 8.69 7.12 -9.32
N THR A 52 9.13 7.04 -8.06
CA THR A 52 10.44 6.51 -7.68
C THR A 52 10.32 5.18 -6.97
N THR A 53 9.79 5.16 -5.75
CA THR A 53 9.83 4.01 -4.85
C THR A 53 8.83 2.94 -5.29
N LEU A 54 7.58 3.34 -5.54
CA LEU A 54 6.56 2.39 -6.02
C LEU A 54 6.69 2.05 -7.50
N ALA A 55 7.63 2.66 -8.22
CA ALA A 55 7.97 2.29 -9.60
C ALA A 55 9.01 1.15 -9.64
N ASP A 56 9.76 0.92 -8.57
CA ASP A 56 10.73 -0.17 -8.47
C ASP A 56 10.02 -1.53 -8.35
N GLU A 57 10.26 -2.43 -9.31
CA GLU A 57 9.63 -3.76 -9.34
C GLU A 57 9.96 -4.62 -8.12
N LYS A 58 11.17 -4.50 -7.53
CA LYS A 58 11.50 -5.25 -6.31
C LYS A 58 10.66 -4.77 -5.14
N VAL A 59 10.41 -3.46 -5.06
CA VAL A 59 9.54 -2.87 -4.04
C VAL A 59 8.10 -3.34 -4.25
N LYS A 60 7.57 -3.29 -5.48
CA LYS A 60 6.22 -3.78 -5.78
C LYS A 60 6.02 -5.27 -5.46
N GLN A 61 7.00 -6.11 -5.80
CA GLN A 61 6.96 -7.54 -5.51
C GLN A 61 6.98 -7.81 -4.01
N MET A 62 7.83 -7.10 -3.25
CA MET A 62 7.87 -7.21 -1.80
C MET A 62 6.53 -6.77 -1.20
N LEU A 63 6.03 -5.60 -1.59
CA LEU A 63 4.79 -5.04 -1.05
C LEU A 63 3.58 -5.94 -1.34
N SER A 64 3.38 -6.33 -2.59
CA SER A 64 2.25 -7.20 -2.98
C SER A 64 2.30 -8.59 -2.34
N LYS A 65 3.50 -9.13 -2.09
CA LYS A 65 3.69 -10.43 -1.45
C LYS A 65 3.30 -10.40 0.03
N HIS A 66 3.64 -9.33 0.74
CA HIS A 66 3.54 -9.26 2.20
C HIS A 66 2.33 -8.48 2.70
N PHE A 67 1.81 -7.54 1.90
CA PHE A 67 0.81 -6.58 2.36
C PHE A 67 -0.44 -6.54 1.48
N VAL A 68 -1.56 -6.24 2.12
CA VAL A 68 -2.72 -5.62 1.47
C VAL A 68 -2.42 -4.14 1.30
N MET A 69 -2.52 -3.65 0.07
CA MET A 69 -2.20 -2.27 -0.26
C MET A 69 -3.44 -1.40 -0.08
N LEU A 70 -3.36 -0.39 0.80
CA LEU A 70 -4.44 0.55 1.06
C LEU A 70 -3.97 1.98 0.78
N TYR A 71 -4.69 2.69 -0.08
CA TYR A 71 -4.46 4.11 -0.33
C TYR A 71 -5.66 4.94 0.06
N LEU A 72 -5.46 5.88 0.99
CA LEU A 72 -6.47 6.84 1.42
C LEU A 72 -6.03 8.26 1.05
N SER A 73 -6.78 8.93 0.16
CA SER A 73 -6.61 10.36 -0.07
C SER A 73 -7.38 11.11 0.99
N ARG A 74 -6.74 12.02 1.72
CA ARG A 74 -7.43 12.91 2.67
C ARG A 74 -8.48 13.82 2.01
N ASP A 75 -8.41 13.96 0.70
CA ASP A 75 -9.33 14.79 -0.08
C ASP A 75 -10.55 14.02 -0.57
N ARG A 76 -10.55 12.67 -0.48
CA ARG A 76 -11.60 11.82 -1.10
C ARG A 76 -12.12 10.67 -0.23
N HIS A 77 -11.29 10.12 0.64
CA HIS A 77 -11.60 8.91 1.39
C HIS A 77 -11.75 9.22 2.89
N ALA A 78 -12.58 8.44 3.57
CA ALA A 78 -12.65 8.47 5.03
C ALA A 78 -11.36 7.88 5.62
N ILE A 79 -10.63 8.68 6.39
CA ILE A 79 -9.46 8.24 7.14
C ILE A 79 -9.90 8.01 8.59
N PRO A 80 -9.75 6.81 9.15
CA PRO A 80 -10.10 6.52 10.54
C PRO A 80 -9.36 7.42 11.53
N ASP A 81 -9.94 7.60 12.71
CA ASP A 81 -9.25 8.26 13.81
C ASP A 81 -8.01 7.47 14.25
N GLY A 82 -7.01 8.19 14.75
CA GLY A 82 -5.70 7.60 15.12
C GLY A 82 -4.64 7.69 14.03
N PHE A 83 -5.01 8.03 12.79
CA PHE A 83 -4.05 8.33 11.71
C PHE A 83 -3.88 9.82 11.49
N GLU A 84 -2.64 10.26 11.26
CA GLU A 84 -2.36 11.65 10.90
C GLU A 84 -2.71 11.89 9.43
N ARG A 85 -3.45 12.99 9.18
CA ARG A 85 -4.02 13.34 7.87
C ARG A 85 -3.21 14.42 7.16
N PHE A 86 -2.40 15.16 7.91
CA PHE A 86 -1.57 16.27 7.42
C PHE A 86 -0.08 15.90 7.39
N GLY A 87 0.71 16.66 6.62
CA GLY A 87 2.12 16.29 6.37
C GLY A 87 2.27 15.01 5.56
N VAL A 88 1.58 14.91 4.41
CA VAL A 88 1.62 13.74 3.51
C VAL A 88 2.83 13.76 2.56
N PRO A 89 3.35 12.60 2.11
CA PRO A 89 2.82 11.24 2.30
C PRO A 89 3.01 10.72 3.74
N ARG A 90 2.04 9.96 4.25
CA ARG A 90 2.19 9.22 5.51
C ARG A 90 2.10 7.72 5.22
N HIS A 91 2.93 6.95 5.89
CA HIS A 91 3.07 5.52 5.69
C HIS A 91 2.83 4.79 7.00
N TYR A 92 1.99 3.77 6.98
CA TYR A 92 1.65 2.97 8.13
C TYR A 92 1.70 1.49 7.76
N PHE A 93 2.24 0.68 8.66
CA PHE A 93 2.20 -0.77 8.60
C PHE A 93 1.31 -1.25 9.73
N LEU A 94 0.23 -1.95 9.38
CA LEU A 94 -0.78 -2.40 10.33
C LEU A 94 -0.87 -3.92 10.31
N ASP A 95 -1.20 -4.52 11.45
CA ASP A 95 -1.70 -5.90 11.44
C ASP A 95 -3.14 -5.97 10.88
N ALA A 96 -3.65 -7.18 10.71
CA ALA A 96 -5.00 -7.41 10.18
C ALA A 96 -6.14 -6.86 11.07
N ASN A 97 -5.88 -6.51 12.33
CA ASN A 97 -6.85 -5.87 13.23
C ASN A 97 -6.75 -4.33 13.21
N GLY A 98 -5.86 -3.77 12.39
CA GLY A 98 -5.64 -2.33 12.29
C GLY A 98 -4.71 -1.78 13.37
N LYS A 99 -4.01 -2.61 14.14
CA LYS A 99 -3.01 -2.14 15.08
C LYS A 99 -1.79 -1.67 14.32
N ILE A 100 -1.31 -0.47 14.63
CA ILE A 100 -0.06 0.07 14.08
C ILE A 100 1.12 -0.76 14.59
N LEU A 101 1.86 -1.34 13.64
CA LEU A 101 3.12 -2.03 13.87
C LEU A 101 4.29 -1.07 13.69
N ASP A 102 4.21 -0.21 12.69
CA ASP A 102 5.21 0.82 12.40
C ASP A 102 4.58 2.00 11.62
N GLU A 103 5.20 3.17 11.71
CA GLU A 103 4.81 4.36 10.95
C GLU A 103 6.01 5.16 10.47
N ASP A 104 5.89 5.77 9.29
CA ASP A 104 6.86 6.70 8.74
C ASP A 104 6.17 7.98 8.24
N ALA A 105 6.76 9.12 8.59
CA ALA A 105 6.23 10.43 8.25
C ALA A 105 6.57 10.87 6.82
N GLY A 106 7.38 10.10 6.08
CA GLY A 106 7.72 10.39 4.68
C GLY A 106 8.45 11.72 4.47
N LEU A 107 9.10 12.25 5.52
CA LEU A 107 9.83 13.53 5.55
C LEU A 107 11.28 13.39 5.07
#